data_AF-A0A368FY81-F1
#
_entry.id   AF-A0A368FY81-F1
#
_cell.length_a   1.000
_cell.length_b   1.000
_cell.length_c   1.000
_cell.angle_alpha   90.00
_cell.angle_beta   90.00
_cell.angle_gamma   90.00
#
_symmetry.space_group_name_H-M   'P 1'
#
loop_
_entity.id
_entity.type
_entity.pdbx_description
1 polymer ?
#
loop_
_entity_poly.entity_id
_entity_poly.type
_entity_poly.pdbx_seq_one_letter_code
_entity_poly.pdbx_strand_id
1 'polypeptide(L)'
;MWWLSLLVALCFCTSPIAPKHEDELKNVGNTTGYNVASDILTKSMNFSVDPCEDFFEFTCGNWIAKHPIPSHRSSYSQFINLSDKVHDKMRGETSSSPSAENW
;
A
#
# COMPACT_ATOMS: atom_id res chain seq x y z
N MET A 1 62.90 10.88 -10.20
CA MET A 1 61.95 10.16 -11.08
C MET A 1 60.61 10.04 -10.39
N TRP A 2 59.72 10.97 -10.73
CA TRP A 2 58.35 11.12 -10.21
C TRP A 2 57.41 10.04 -10.76
N TRP A 3 57.86 8.78 -10.81
CA TRP A 3 57.09 7.65 -11.34
C TRP A 3 56.42 6.80 -10.26
N LEU A 4 56.78 7.01 -8.98
CA LEU A 4 56.17 6.33 -7.83
C LEU A 4 54.87 7.00 -7.36
N SER A 5 54.61 8.24 -7.77
CA SER A 5 53.38 8.97 -7.39
C SER A 5 52.16 8.61 -8.23
N LEU A 6 52.34 7.86 -9.33
CA LEU A 6 51.26 7.51 -10.27
C LEU A 6 50.44 6.27 -9.85
N LEU A 7 50.93 5.46 -8.90
CA LEU A 7 50.22 4.26 -8.42
C LEU A 7 49.26 4.51 -7.25
N VAL A 8 49.36 5.64 -6.56
CA VAL A 8 48.46 5.96 -5.42
C VAL A 8 47.11 6.51 -5.89
N ALA A 9 47.01 7.00 -7.13
CA ALA A 9 45.78 7.54 -7.69
C ALA A 9 44.79 6.49 -8.21
N LEU A 10 45.18 5.20 -8.27
CA LEU A 10 44.28 4.11 -8.70
C LEU A 10 43.48 3.46 -7.57
N CYS A 11 43.71 3.82 -6.31
CA CYS A 11 42.99 3.22 -5.18
C CYS A 11 41.78 4.06 -4.67
N PHE A 12 41.66 5.32 -5.07
CA PHE A 12 40.62 6.22 -4.56
C PHE A 12 39.35 6.32 -5.43
N CYS A 13 39.20 5.50 -6.48
CA CYS A 13 37.95 5.39 -7.25
C CYS A 13 37.10 4.16 -6.88
N THR A 14 37.46 3.39 -5.85
CA THR A 14 36.46 2.51 -5.24
C THR A 14 35.60 3.37 -4.33
N SER A 15 34.55 3.96 -4.91
CA SER A 15 33.42 4.43 -4.10
C SER A 15 33.07 3.32 -3.11
N PRO A 16 32.87 3.62 -1.80
CA PRO A 16 32.29 2.62 -0.92
C PRO A 16 30.99 2.17 -1.57
N ILE A 17 30.90 0.89 -1.91
CA ILE A 17 29.65 0.24 -2.29
C ILE A 17 28.71 0.53 -1.13
N ALA A 18 27.71 1.39 -1.35
CA ALA A 18 26.72 1.69 -0.34
C ALA A 18 26.12 0.38 0.18
N PRO A 19 25.99 0.17 1.49
CA PRO A 19 25.43 -1.05 2.04
C PRO A 19 23.97 -1.20 1.60
N LYS A 20 23.76 -2.17 0.70
CA LYS A 20 22.56 -2.95 0.35
C LYS A 20 21.19 -2.38 0.75
N HIS A 21 20.57 -1.66 -0.18
CA HIS A 21 19.10 -1.57 -0.26
C HIS A 21 18.46 -2.95 -0.56
N GLU A 22 19.23 -3.90 -1.11
CA GLU A 22 18.73 -5.24 -1.47
C GLU A 22 18.39 -6.15 -0.29
N ASP A 23 18.94 -5.92 0.90
CA ASP A 23 18.63 -6.75 2.07
C ASP A 23 17.29 -6.35 2.74
N GLU A 24 16.82 -5.10 2.58
CA GLU A 24 15.47 -4.70 3.02
C GLU A 24 14.36 -5.20 2.08
N LEU A 25 14.60 -5.18 0.76
CA LEU A 25 13.60 -5.62 -0.23
C LEU A 25 13.30 -7.12 -0.11
N LYS A 26 14.29 -7.94 0.29
CA LYS A 26 14.11 -9.39 0.49
C LYS A 26 13.09 -9.74 1.58
N ASN A 27 12.85 -8.83 2.52
CA ASN A 27 11.95 -9.07 3.65
C ASN A 27 10.57 -8.44 3.48
N VAL A 28 10.36 -7.60 2.46
CA VAL A 28 9.09 -6.87 2.28
C VAL A 28 7.88 -7.80 2.26
N GLY A 29 8.03 -8.97 1.62
CA GLY A 29 6.99 -9.99 1.49
C GLY A 29 6.56 -10.66 2.80
N ASN A 30 7.30 -10.51 3.89
CA ASN A 30 6.92 -11.06 5.20
C ASN A 30 6.29 -10.01 6.13
N THR A 31 6.42 -8.73 5.79
CA THR A 31 6.00 -7.65 6.68
C THR A 31 4.48 -7.69 6.90
N THR A 32 4.03 -7.29 8.08
CA THR A 32 2.59 -7.20 8.38
C THR A 32 1.86 -6.32 7.36
N GLY A 33 2.47 -5.20 6.95
CA GLY A 33 1.89 -4.28 5.96
C GLY A 33 1.69 -4.95 4.59
N TYR A 34 2.68 -5.71 4.12
CA TYR A 34 2.57 -6.47 2.89
C TYR A 34 1.47 -7.53 2.96
N ASN A 35 1.40 -8.30 4.05
CA ASN A 35 0.39 -9.34 4.21
C ASN A 35 -1.03 -8.76 4.17
N VAL A 36 -1.26 -7.62 4.84
CA VAL A 36 -2.55 -6.92 4.81
C VAL A 36 -2.88 -6.41 3.40
N ALA A 37 -1.92 -5.76 2.73
CA ALA A 37 -2.14 -5.24 1.38
C ALA A 37 -2.39 -6.36 0.35
N SER A 38 -1.62 -7.45 0.44
CA SER A 38 -1.74 -8.63 -0.41
C SER A 38 -3.08 -9.32 -0.23
N ASP A 39 -3.56 -9.47 1.00
CA ASP A 39 -4.87 -10.06 1.29
C ASP A 39 -6.02 -9.22 0.70
N ILE A 40 -5.98 -7.89 0.88
CA ILE A 40 -6.99 -6.97 0.33
C ILE A 40 -7.01 -7.07 -1.21
N LEU A 41 -5.83 -7.05 -1.84
CA LEU A 41 -5.71 -7.12 -3.29
C LEU A 41 -6.22 -8.48 -3.82
N THR A 42 -5.69 -9.58 -3.30
CA THR A 42 -6.01 -10.94 -3.75
C THR A 42 -7.50 -11.26 -3.59
N LYS A 43 -8.16 -10.76 -2.54
CA LYS A 43 -9.61 -10.93 -2.33
C LYS A 43 -10.48 -10.13 -3.31
N SER A 44 -9.92 -9.09 -3.91
CA SER A 44 -10.60 -8.17 -4.84
C SER A 44 -10.48 -8.64 -6.30
N MET A 45 -9.37 -9.31 -6.63
CA MET A 45 -9.07 -9.80 -7.98
C MET A 45 -9.91 -11.03 -8.35
N ASN A 46 -10.35 -11.11 -9.62
CA ASN A 46 -10.99 -12.26 -10.23
C ASN A 46 -10.00 -12.97 -11.20
N PHE A 47 -9.30 -13.98 -10.70
CA PHE A 47 -8.30 -14.74 -11.47
C PHE A 47 -8.88 -15.62 -12.59
N SER A 48 -10.21 -15.67 -12.75
CA SER A 48 -10.84 -16.40 -13.87
C SER A 48 -10.90 -15.59 -15.16
N VAL A 49 -10.56 -14.30 -15.10
CA VAL A 49 -10.62 -13.37 -16.24
C VAL A 49 -9.21 -13.09 -16.74
N ASP A 50 -9.04 -13.06 -18.06
CA ASP A 50 -7.77 -12.69 -18.67
C ASP A 50 -7.51 -11.18 -18.48
N PRO A 51 -6.41 -10.79 -17.81
CA PRO A 51 -6.07 -9.38 -17.62
C PRO A 51 -5.81 -8.61 -18.91
N CYS A 52 -5.49 -9.29 -20.02
CA CYS A 52 -5.28 -8.67 -21.33
C CYS A 52 -6.61 -8.29 -22.00
N GLU A 53 -7.70 -8.95 -21.62
CA GLU A 53 -9.03 -8.76 -22.20
C GLU A 53 -9.88 -7.78 -21.37
N ASP A 54 -9.93 -7.96 -20.04
CA ASP A 54 -10.61 -7.04 -19.13
C ASP A 54 -9.84 -6.91 -17.81
N PHE A 55 -8.92 -5.94 -17.79
CA PHE A 55 -8.12 -5.66 -16.60
C PHE A 55 -8.96 -5.14 -15.42
N PHE A 56 -10.10 -4.49 -15.69
CA PHE A 56 -10.96 -3.98 -14.64
C PHE A 56 -11.65 -5.13 -13.91
N GLU A 57 -12.27 -6.05 -14.64
CA GLU A 57 -12.89 -7.24 -14.06
C GLU A 57 -11.84 -8.15 -13.39
N PHE A 58 -10.67 -8.33 -14.01
CA PHE A 58 -9.57 -9.08 -13.40
C PHE A 58 -9.14 -8.50 -12.04
N THR A 59 -9.03 -7.18 -11.92
CA THR A 59 -8.55 -6.55 -10.67
C THR A 59 -9.64 -6.33 -9.62
N CYS A 60 -10.88 -6.11 -10.05
CA CYS A 60 -11.96 -5.61 -9.19
C CYS A 60 -13.21 -6.51 -9.16
N GLY A 61 -13.34 -7.50 -10.04
CA GLY A 61 -14.57 -8.29 -10.22
C GLY A 61 -15.08 -8.93 -8.93
N ASN A 62 -14.18 -9.56 -8.16
CA ASN A 62 -14.53 -10.15 -6.88
C ASN A 62 -14.86 -9.10 -5.80
N TRP A 63 -14.29 -7.90 -5.89
CA TRP A 63 -14.66 -6.81 -4.99
C TRP A 63 -16.09 -6.36 -5.26
N ILE A 64 -16.45 -6.13 -6.53
CA ILE A 64 -17.80 -5.68 -6.94
C ILE A 64 -18.85 -6.72 -6.50
N ALA A 65 -18.59 -8.00 -6.71
CA ALA A 65 -19.49 -9.08 -6.31
C ALA A 65 -19.75 -9.12 -4.79
N LYS A 66 -18.77 -8.75 -3.96
CA LYS A 66 -18.87 -8.75 -2.49
C LYS A 66 -19.39 -7.43 -1.91
N HIS A 67 -19.43 -6.36 -2.71
CA HIS A 67 -19.71 -5.01 -2.26
C HIS A 67 -20.82 -4.37 -3.14
N PRO A 68 -22.06 -4.88 -3.06
CA PRO A 68 -23.17 -4.29 -3.79
C PRO A 68 -23.43 -2.86 -3.31
N ILE A 69 -23.89 -1.99 -4.22
CA ILE A 69 -24.19 -0.60 -3.90
C ILE A 69 -25.33 -0.56 -2.86
N PRO A 70 -25.11 0.01 -1.66
CA PRO A 70 -26.15 0.14 -0.67
C PRO A 70 -27.29 1.03 -1.16
N SER A 71 -28.53 0.78 -0.71
CA SER A 71 -29.74 1.49 -1.17
C SER A 71 -29.71 3.02 -1.00
N HIS A 72 -28.91 3.53 -0.08
CA HIS A 72 -28.76 4.96 0.20
C HIS A 72 -27.67 5.64 -0.64
N ARG A 73 -27.07 4.94 -1.61
CA ARG A 73 -26.01 5.46 -2.47
C ARG A 73 -26.30 5.17 -3.94
N SER A 74 -25.83 6.06 -4.80
CA SER A 74 -25.84 5.87 -6.26
C SER A 74 -24.58 5.17 -6.78
N SER A 75 -23.51 5.13 -5.99
CA SER A 75 -22.25 4.47 -6.32
C SER A 75 -21.56 3.96 -5.06
N TYR A 76 -20.69 2.96 -5.23
CA TYR A 76 -19.89 2.42 -4.14
C TYR A 76 -18.48 2.09 -4.63
N SER A 77 -17.48 2.47 -3.85
CA SER A 77 -16.07 2.28 -4.16
C SER A 77 -15.27 2.10 -2.87
N GLN A 78 -14.02 1.66 -3.02
CA GLN A 78 -13.10 1.54 -1.89
C GLN A 78 -12.88 2.88 -1.17
N PHE A 79 -12.92 4.02 -1.88
CA PHE A 79 -12.81 5.34 -1.27
C PHE A 79 -14.02 5.69 -0.40
N ILE A 80 -15.22 5.33 -0.85
CA ILE A 80 -16.44 5.53 -0.08
C ILE A 80 -16.40 4.68 1.20
N ASN A 81 -16.04 3.39 1.08
CA ASN A 81 -15.85 2.49 2.22
C ASN A 81 -14.81 3.04 3.23
N LEU A 82 -13.69 3.57 2.74
CA LEU A 82 -12.68 4.20 3.60
C LEU A 82 -13.24 5.44 4.29
N SER A 83 -13.92 6.33 3.56
CA SER A 83 -14.51 7.54 4.13
C SER A 83 -15.53 7.22 5.22
N ASP A 84 -16.36 6.19 5.02
CA ASP A 84 -17.34 5.75 6.01
C ASP A 84 -16.65 5.27 7.29
N LYS A 85 -15.62 4.42 7.18
CA LYS A 85 -14.82 3.97 8.33
C LYS A 85 -14.17 5.12 9.09
N VAL A 86 -13.65 6.12 8.38
CA VAL A 86 -13.03 7.30 8.99
C VAL A 86 -14.08 8.13 9.73
N HIS A 87 -15.24 8.39 9.12
CA HIS A 87 -16.34 9.11 9.77
C HIS A 87 -16.88 8.38 11.00
N ASP A 88 -17.03 7.06 10.92
CA ASP A 88 -17.52 6.26 12.05
C ASP A 88 -16.53 6.28 13.22
N LYS A 89 -15.23 6.26 12.93
CA LYS A 89 -14.20 6.43 13.96
C LYS A 89 -14.30 7.81 14.63
N MET A 90 -14.44 8.89 13.86
CA MET A 90 -14.61 10.25 14.40
C MET A 90 -15.87 10.39 15.26
N ARG A 91 -16.98 9.78 14.84
CA ARG A 91 -18.23 9.75 15.62
C ARG A 91 -18.06 9.03 16.94
N GLY A 92 -17.36 7.89 16.92
CA GLY A 92 -17.01 7.14 18.13
C GLY A 92 -16.27 8.01 19.14
N GLU A 93 -15.23 8.72 18.71
CA GLU A 93 -14.46 9.62 19.58
C GLU A 93 -15.32 10.76 20.14
N THR A 94 -16.17 11.36 19.30
CA THR A 94 -17.09 12.43 19.71
C THR A 94 -18.11 11.95 20.74
N SER A 95 -18.61 10.72 20.60
CA SER A 95 -19.54 10.10 21.57
C SER A 95 -18.87 9.68 22.88
N SER A 96 -17.56 9.44 22.87
CA SER A 96 -16.77 9.10 24.05
C SER A 96 -16.20 10.32 24.79
N SER A 97 -16.12 11.47 24.11
CA SER A 97 -15.85 12.74 24.75
C SER A 97 -17.13 13.21 25.46
N PRO A 98 -17.06 13.68 26.72
CA PRO A 98 -18.22 14.28 27.35
C PRO A 98 -18.74 15.38 26.43
N SER A 99 -20.00 15.28 26.00
CA SER A 99 -20.64 16.37 25.27
C SER A 99 -20.46 17.64 26.10
N ALA A 100 -20.06 18.73 25.45
CA ALA A 100 -20.04 20.05 26.06
C ALA A 100 -21.49 20.51 26.28
N GLU A 101 -22.23 19.80 27.12
CA GLU A 101 -23.49 20.22 27.71
C GLU A 101 -23.14 20.88 29.04
N ASN A 102 -22.60 22.09 28.93
CA ASN A 102 -22.54 23.10 30.00
C ASN A 102 -22.21 24.46 29.35
N TRP A 103 -23.19 24.98 28.61
CA TRP A 103 -23.39 26.41 28.39
C TRP A 103 -24.88 26.69 28.49
#